data_AF-A0A084IPH2-F1
#
_entry.id   AF-A0A084IPH2-F1
#
_cell.length_a   1.000
_cell.length_b   1.000
_cell.length_c   1.000
_cell.angle_alpha   90.00
_cell.angle_beta   90.00
_cell.angle_gamma   90.00
#
_symmetry.space_group_name_H-M   'P 1'
#
loop_
_entity.id
_entity.type
_entity.pdbx_description
1 polymer ?
#
loop_
_entity_poly.entity_id
_entity_poly.type
_entity_poly.pdbx_seq_one_letter_code
_entity_poly.pdbx_strand_id
1 'polypeptide(L)'
;MTELKNQESRQPGRRRTLLLALLLASLIGLLYARPSWRHDAGATAARATHAVLLIAGMSPRDVYVWRLRLAGLYDTPIGLAWREAVAAARPTALDNRQQARLVFRPETVRARVFETPLARGMALRWRLSRAAPDSGRLFASLQHSDDGRASADWHTVATLHADGRPHQYTARDNGHYRLVFQPELGVSIQARLAIVRGGSLPFPVVGGHEYDIGGGFGAPRDGGKRRHKGVDIFADRDTAVRAVVDGRVSTGNGGLGGHYIFLSSGFIGPRFYYAHLDHFAVKSGTRVDAGQIIGYVGNSGNAAGGPTHLHFGVYVAGGAIDPAPFIRPMPNLPGD
;
A
#
# COMPACT_ATOMS: atom_id res chain seq x y z
N MET A 1 43.51 -32.39 8.96
CA MET A 1 42.43 -33.00 8.14
C MET A 1 41.30 -33.28 9.11
N THR A 2 40.28 -32.44 9.26
CA THR A 2 39.30 -32.05 8.25
C THR A 2 38.46 -30.91 8.82
N GLU A 3 38.68 -29.65 8.41
CA GLU A 3 37.72 -28.56 8.71
C GLU A 3 38.01 -27.27 7.91
N LEU A 4 38.15 -27.38 6.59
CA LEU A 4 38.20 -26.21 5.70
C LEU A 4 37.55 -26.58 4.37
N LYS A 5 36.22 -26.73 4.37
CA LYS A 5 35.38 -26.77 3.15
C LYS A 5 33.90 -26.78 3.52
N ASN A 6 33.34 -25.62 3.85
CA ASN A 6 31.94 -25.27 3.57
C ASN A 6 31.60 -23.86 4.09
N GLN A 7 32.06 -22.82 3.39
CA GLN A 7 31.50 -21.47 3.55
C GLN A 7 31.32 -20.71 2.23
N GLU A 8 31.24 -21.40 1.10
CA GLU A 8 30.77 -20.81 -0.15
C GLU A 8 29.50 -21.51 -0.62
N SER A 9 28.31 -21.01 -0.27
CA SER A 9 27.10 -21.18 -1.10
C SER A 9 25.82 -20.55 -0.52
N ARG A 10 25.84 -19.36 0.09
CA ARG A 10 24.59 -18.59 0.34
C ARG A 10 24.76 -17.09 0.13
N GLN A 11 25.03 -16.69 -1.11
CA GLN A 11 24.94 -15.30 -1.57
C GLN A 11 24.02 -15.26 -2.81
N PRO A 12 22.68 -15.25 -2.63
CA PRO A 12 21.73 -15.25 -3.75
C PRO A 12 21.86 -14.02 -4.68
N GLY A 13 22.50 -12.95 -4.22
CA GLY A 13 22.73 -11.74 -5.01
C GLY A 13 23.76 -11.88 -6.15
N ARG A 14 24.83 -12.67 -5.97
CA ARG A 14 25.99 -12.71 -6.87
C ARG A 14 25.71 -13.45 -8.20
N ARG A 15 24.90 -14.51 -8.15
CA ARG A 15 24.48 -15.26 -9.35
C ARG A 15 23.48 -14.47 -10.21
N ARG A 16 22.61 -13.69 -9.59
CA ARG A 16 21.66 -12.80 -10.28
C ARG A 16 22.38 -11.67 -11.02
N THR A 17 23.43 -11.09 -10.42
CA THR A 17 24.24 -10.03 -11.06
C THR A 17 24.99 -10.54 -12.29
N LEU A 18 25.53 -11.76 -12.25
CA LEU A 18 26.20 -12.40 -13.40
C LEU A 18 25.25 -12.66 -14.58
N LEU A 19 24.06 -13.19 -14.32
CA LEU A 19 23.03 -13.41 -15.35
C LEU A 19 22.57 -12.11 -16.02
N LEU A 20 22.41 -11.04 -15.23
CA LEU A 20 22.07 -9.71 -15.74
C LEU A 20 23.20 -9.09 -16.57
N ALA A 21 24.46 -9.27 -16.17
CA ALA A 21 25.61 -8.80 -16.93
C ALA A 21 25.72 -9.51 -18.29
N LEU A 22 25.45 -10.82 -18.35
CA LEU A 22 25.47 -11.61 -19.59
C LEU A 22 24.32 -11.23 -20.54
N LEU A 23 23.12 -10.94 -20.01
CA LEU A 23 21.98 -10.44 -20.80
C LEU A 23 22.27 -9.06 -21.39
N LEU A 24 22.85 -8.16 -20.58
CA LEU A 24 23.22 -6.82 -21.04
C LEU A 24 24.33 -6.88 -22.09
N ALA A 25 25.36 -7.72 -21.89
CA ALA A 25 26.42 -7.95 -22.86
C ALA A 25 25.90 -8.56 -24.18
N SER A 26 24.95 -9.49 -24.11
CA SER A 26 24.30 -10.05 -25.30
C SER A 26 23.48 -9.01 -26.06
N LEU A 27 22.75 -8.15 -25.35
CA LEU A 27 21.98 -7.07 -25.96
C LEU A 27 22.91 -6.05 -26.66
N ILE A 28 24.02 -5.69 -26.01
CA ILE A 28 25.06 -4.82 -26.59
C ILE A 28 25.70 -5.48 -27.83
N GLY A 29 26.03 -6.78 -27.76
CA GLY A 29 26.56 -7.55 -28.88
C GLY A 29 25.61 -7.61 -30.08
N LEU A 30 24.30 -7.79 -29.82
CA LEU A 30 23.27 -7.78 -30.87
C LEU A 30 23.14 -6.43 -31.56
N LEU A 31 23.20 -5.33 -30.80
CA LEU A 31 23.18 -3.96 -31.35
C LEU A 31 24.45 -3.62 -32.15
N TYR A 32 25.58 -4.28 -31.82
CA TYR A 32 26.82 -4.16 -32.60
C TYR A 32 26.72 -4.91 -33.94
N ALA A 33 26.16 -6.11 -33.95
CA ALA A 33 26.07 -6.99 -35.12
C ALA A 33 25.05 -6.56 -36.20
N ARG A 34 24.07 -5.71 -35.87
CA ARG A 34 23.00 -5.27 -36.80
C ARG A 34 22.92 -3.75 -36.93
N PRO A 35 23.66 -3.14 -37.89
CA PRO A 35 23.73 -1.69 -38.05
C PRO A 35 22.39 -0.97 -38.28
N SER A 36 21.39 -1.64 -38.89
CA SER A 36 20.06 -1.08 -39.15
C SER A 36 19.23 -0.83 -37.88
N TRP A 37 19.62 -1.42 -36.75
CA TRP A 37 18.94 -1.21 -35.45
C TRP A 37 19.47 0.04 -34.74
N ARG A 38 20.51 0.68 -35.28
CA ARG A 38 21.23 1.81 -34.65
C ARG A 38 20.49 3.15 -34.74
N HIS A 39 19.59 3.32 -35.71
CA HIS A 39 18.89 4.60 -35.92
C HIS A 39 17.95 4.99 -34.77
N ASP A 40 17.56 4.02 -33.93
CA ASP A 40 16.79 4.23 -32.70
C ASP A 40 17.46 3.57 -31.46
N ALA A 41 18.69 3.05 -31.61
CA ALA A 41 19.34 2.21 -30.61
C ALA A 41 19.64 2.92 -29.30
N GLY A 42 19.92 4.23 -29.31
CA GLY A 42 20.19 4.96 -28.07
C GLY A 42 18.96 4.99 -27.15
N ALA A 43 17.80 5.37 -27.70
CA ALA A 43 16.53 5.42 -26.97
C ALA A 43 16.00 4.00 -26.69
N THR A 44 16.14 3.08 -27.64
CA THR A 44 15.64 1.70 -27.52
C THR A 44 16.50 0.87 -26.56
N ALA A 45 17.82 1.01 -26.57
CA ALA A 45 18.70 0.38 -25.59
C ALA A 45 18.50 0.99 -24.20
N ALA A 46 18.36 2.31 -24.08
CA ALA A 46 18.06 2.93 -22.79
C ALA A 46 16.71 2.49 -22.21
N ARG A 47 15.68 2.35 -23.06
CA ARG A 47 14.36 1.81 -22.67
C ARG A 47 14.42 0.32 -22.36
N ALA A 48 15.14 -0.48 -23.13
CA ALA A 48 15.31 -1.91 -22.91
C ALA A 48 16.12 -2.21 -21.64
N THR A 49 17.23 -1.50 -21.41
CA THR A 49 17.99 -1.58 -20.16
C THR A 49 17.14 -1.11 -18.98
N HIS A 50 16.36 -0.04 -19.12
CA HIS A 50 15.44 0.38 -18.07
C HIS A 50 14.37 -0.68 -17.78
N ALA A 51 13.80 -1.30 -18.81
CA ALA A 51 12.84 -2.39 -18.67
C ALA A 51 13.45 -3.62 -18.01
N VAL A 52 14.66 -4.04 -18.40
CA VAL A 52 15.39 -5.17 -17.78
C VAL A 52 15.70 -4.92 -16.31
N LEU A 53 16.08 -3.69 -15.94
CA LEU A 53 16.35 -3.34 -14.54
C LEU A 53 15.07 -3.27 -13.70
N LEU A 54 13.96 -2.82 -14.29
CA LEU A 54 12.63 -2.91 -13.65
C LEU A 54 12.20 -4.37 -13.46
N ILE A 55 12.43 -5.24 -14.46
CA ILE A 55 12.19 -6.69 -14.38
C ILE A 55 13.08 -7.35 -13.30
N ALA A 56 14.30 -6.83 -13.11
CA ALA A 56 15.21 -7.26 -12.04
C ALA A 56 14.80 -6.77 -10.64
N GLY A 57 13.68 -6.05 -10.51
CA GLY A 57 13.19 -5.52 -9.24
C GLY A 57 13.92 -4.26 -8.75
N MET A 58 14.69 -3.61 -9.62
CA MET A 58 15.37 -2.35 -9.26
C MET A 58 14.42 -1.17 -9.42
N SER A 59 14.36 -0.31 -8.40
CA SER A 59 13.58 0.93 -8.49
C SER A 59 14.23 1.93 -9.45
N PRO A 60 13.48 2.91 -10.00
CA PRO A 60 14.09 3.99 -10.79
C PRO A 60 15.23 4.72 -10.06
N ARG A 61 15.16 4.80 -8.73
CA ARG A 61 16.22 5.36 -7.87
C ARG A 61 17.49 4.49 -7.91
N ASP A 62 17.34 3.16 -7.82
CA ASP A 62 18.48 2.24 -7.86
C ASP A 62 19.18 2.27 -9.22
N VAL A 63 18.41 2.39 -10.30
CA VAL A 63 18.94 2.61 -11.65
C VAL A 63 19.76 3.90 -11.71
N TYR A 64 19.31 4.97 -11.05
CA TYR A 64 20.06 6.22 -10.99
C TYR A 64 21.35 6.11 -10.18
N VAL A 65 21.34 5.38 -9.05
CA VAL A 65 22.56 5.09 -8.28
C VAL A 65 23.61 4.41 -9.15
N TRP A 66 23.21 3.45 -10.00
CA TRP A 66 24.11 2.85 -10.99
C TRP A 66 24.63 3.85 -12.02
N ARG A 67 23.80 4.77 -12.50
CA ARG A 67 24.23 5.84 -13.42
C ARG A 67 25.25 6.78 -12.76
N LEU A 68 25.11 7.08 -11.48
CA LEU A 68 26.11 7.85 -10.73
C LEU A 68 27.46 7.14 -10.68
N ARG A 69 27.48 5.80 -10.56
CA ARG A 69 28.73 5.01 -10.60
C ARG A 69 29.40 5.09 -11.97
N LEU A 70 28.62 4.89 -13.03
CA LEU A 70 29.12 4.96 -14.41
C LEU A 70 29.63 6.36 -14.77
N ALA A 71 29.01 7.42 -14.24
CA ALA A 71 29.43 8.79 -14.45
C ALA A 71 30.61 9.22 -13.56
N GLY A 72 31.17 8.33 -12.72
CA GLY A 72 32.24 8.69 -11.78
C GLY A 72 31.79 9.63 -10.65
N LEU A 73 30.48 9.82 -10.46
CA LEU A 73 29.92 10.73 -9.46
C LEU A 73 29.62 10.03 -8.13
N TYR A 74 29.55 8.69 -8.09
CA TYR A 74 29.06 7.94 -6.93
C TYR A 74 29.84 8.18 -5.63
N ASP A 75 31.17 8.26 -5.69
CA ASP A 75 32.05 8.48 -4.53
C ASP A 75 32.51 9.94 -4.37
N THR A 76 31.99 10.84 -5.20
CA THR A 76 32.22 12.28 -5.06
C THR A 76 31.40 12.86 -3.90
N PRO A 77 31.76 14.04 -3.35
CA PRO A 77 30.96 14.69 -2.32
C PRO A 77 29.50 14.92 -2.73
N ILE A 78 29.25 15.28 -3.99
CA ILE A 78 27.89 15.52 -4.49
C ILE A 78 27.09 14.20 -4.63
N GLY A 79 27.75 13.12 -5.03
CA GLY A 79 27.13 11.78 -5.08
C GLY A 79 26.82 11.23 -3.70
N LEU A 80 27.76 11.37 -2.75
CA LEU A 80 27.56 10.99 -1.35
C LEU A 80 26.39 11.77 -0.74
N ALA A 81 26.39 13.10 -0.88
CA ALA A 81 25.31 13.96 -0.42
C ALA A 81 23.95 13.53 -0.99
N TRP A 82 23.90 13.11 -2.26
CA TRP A 82 22.66 12.61 -2.87
C TRP A 82 22.22 11.28 -2.26
N ARG A 83 23.12 10.33 -2.03
CA ARG A 83 22.76 9.04 -1.43
C ARG A 83 22.26 9.20 0.00
N GLU A 84 22.85 10.10 0.76
CA GLU A 84 22.54 10.36 2.17
C GLU A 84 21.36 11.33 2.38
N ALA A 85 20.95 12.07 1.35
CA ALA A 85 19.91 13.10 1.45
C ALA A 85 18.57 12.61 2.03
N VAL A 86 18.22 11.33 1.85
CA VAL A 86 17.00 10.75 2.43
C VAL A 86 17.15 10.51 3.92
N ALA A 87 18.30 9.97 4.37
CA ALA A 87 18.59 9.74 5.78
C ALA A 87 18.80 11.06 6.54
N ALA A 88 19.37 12.06 5.87
CA ALA A 88 19.57 13.40 6.43
C ALA A 88 18.29 14.27 6.42
N ALA A 89 17.25 13.89 5.68
CA ALA A 89 16.01 14.64 5.62
C ALA A 89 15.26 14.58 6.95
N ARG A 90 14.75 15.72 7.42
CA ARG A 90 13.83 15.78 8.57
C ARG A 90 12.42 15.38 8.10
N PRO A 91 11.86 14.26 8.57
CA PRO A 91 10.54 13.83 8.14
C PRO A 91 9.45 14.79 8.60
N THR A 92 8.48 15.05 7.73
CA THR A 92 7.24 15.75 8.09
C THR A 92 6.17 14.72 8.41
N ALA A 93 5.52 14.78 9.56
CA ALA A 93 4.40 13.89 9.88
C ALA A 93 3.24 14.12 8.90
N LEU A 94 2.60 13.06 8.41
CA LEU A 94 1.35 13.15 7.67
C LEU A 94 0.14 13.02 8.60
N ASP A 95 -0.73 14.02 8.53
CA ASP A 95 -2.05 14.00 9.13
C ASP A 95 -3.06 13.23 8.24
N ASN A 96 -4.34 13.26 8.61
CA ASN A 96 -5.41 12.60 7.84
C ASN A 96 -5.55 13.13 6.41
N ARG A 97 -5.19 14.40 6.19
CA ARG A 97 -5.24 15.09 4.89
C ARG A 97 -4.13 16.12 4.84
N GLN A 98 -3.37 16.13 3.74
CA GLN A 98 -2.28 17.08 3.55
C GLN A 98 -2.13 17.49 2.09
N GLN A 99 -1.75 18.74 1.88
CA GLN A 99 -1.24 19.24 0.61
C GLN A 99 0.19 19.73 0.82
N ALA A 100 1.06 19.50 -0.16
CA ALA A 100 2.42 20.02 -0.15
C ALA A 100 2.87 20.47 -1.54
N ARG A 101 3.60 21.59 -1.56
CA ARG A 101 4.39 22.00 -2.72
C ARG A 101 5.81 21.47 -2.55
N LEU A 102 6.24 20.66 -3.50
CA LEU A 102 7.58 20.12 -3.55
C LEU A 102 8.39 20.97 -4.53
N VAL A 103 9.40 21.67 -4.01
CA VAL A 103 10.29 22.52 -4.82
C VAL A 103 11.71 22.03 -4.62
N PHE A 104 12.37 21.67 -5.71
CA PHE A 104 13.77 21.30 -5.74
C PHE A 104 14.51 22.22 -6.70
N ARG A 105 15.63 22.78 -6.23
CA ARG A 105 16.49 23.66 -7.00
C ARG A 105 17.79 22.92 -7.35
N PRO A 106 18.36 23.14 -8.54
CA PRO A 106 19.47 22.33 -9.04
C PRO A 106 20.76 22.48 -8.22
N GLU A 107 20.91 23.56 -7.46
CA GLU A 107 22.07 23.86 -6.61
C GLU A 107 22.02 23.16 -5.25
N THR A 108 20.87 22.54 -4.91
CA THR A 108 20.67 21.90 -3.60
C THR A 108 20.41 20.41 -3.74
N VAL A 109 21.23 19.61 -3.05
CA VAL A 109 21.03 18.16 -2.97
C VAL A 109 20.21 17.83 -1.73
N ARG A 110 18.91 17.62 -1.90
CA ARG A 110 17.99 17.34 -0.80
C ARG A 110 16.89 16.36 -1.20
N ALA A 111 16.39 15.63 -0.21
CA ALA A 111 15.14 14.88 -0.31
C ALA A 111 14.05 15.55 0.52
N ARG A 112 12.80 15.29 0.18
CA ARG A 112 11.63 15.59 1.02
C ARG A 112 11.04 14.26 1.49
N VAL A 113 10.83 14.15 2.80
CA VAL A 113 10.30 12.94 3.42
C VAL A 113 9.06 13.29 4.21
N PHE A 114 8.00 12.50 4.02
CA PHE A 114 6.82 12.51 4.86
C PHE A 114 6.64 11.15 5.52
N GLU A 115 6.17 11.11 6.76
CA GLU A 115 6.06 9.88 7.55
C GLU A 115 4.70 9.74 8.21
N THR A 116 4.21 8.51 8.30
CA THR A 116 2.95 8.21 9.00
C THR A 116 2.91 6.76 9.47
N PRO A 117 2.40 6.49 10.69
CA PRO A 117 2.06 5.13 11.07
C PRO A 117 0.79 4.69 10.33
N LEU A 118 0.80 3.47 9.80
CA LEU A 118 -0.39 2.82 9.27
C LEU A 118 -0.58 1.47 9.95
N ALA A 119 -1.83 1.19 10.31
CA ALA A 119 -2.23 -0.17 10.63
C ALA A 119 -2.61 -0.91 9.35
N ARG A 120 -2.42 -2.23 9.34
CA ARG A 120 -2.90 -3.13 8.30
C ARG A 120 -4.38 -2.84 8.00
N GLY A 121 -4.68 -2.67 6.71
CA GLY A 121 -6.03 -2.33 6.24
C GLY A 121 -6.30 -0.85 6.08
N MET A 122 -5.46 0.04 6.63
CA MET A 122 -5.51 1.46 6.26
C MET A 122 -5.01 1.66 4.83
N ALA A 123 -5.47 2.73 4.19
CA ALA A 123 -5.02 3.15 2.88
C ALA A 123 -4.39 4.55 2.91
N LEU A 124 -3.41 4.74 2.03
CA LEU A 124 -2.97 6.04 1.56
C LEU A 124 -3.52 6.25 0.16
N ARG A 125 -4.18 7.37 -0.07
CA ARG A 125 -4.59 7.82 -1.40
C ARG A 125 -3.89 9.14 -1.69
N TRP A 126 -3.25 9.27 -2.84
CA TRP A 126 -2.49 10.46 -3.20
C TRP A 126 -2.69 10.85 -4.66
N ARG A 127 -2.42 12.12 -4.96
CA ARG A 127 -2.29 12.68 -6.30
C ARG A 127 -1.02 13.50 -6.34
N LEU A 128 -0.11 13.11 -7.23
CA LEU A 128 1.17 13.81 -7.45
C LEU A 128 1.18 14.36 -8.87
N SER A 129 1.39 15.67 -9.01
CA SER A 129 1.45 16.34 -10.33
C SER A 129 2.74 17.15 -10.44
N ARG A 130 3.27 17.27 -11.66
CA ARG A 130 4.45 18.07 -11.99
C ARG A 130 4.10 19.16 -12.99
N ALA A 131 4.68 20.35 -12.82
CA ALA A 131 4.47 21.48 -13.74
C ALA A 131 5.17 21.29 -15.09
N ALA A 132 6.33 20.65 -15.10
CA ALA A 132 7.10 20.31 -16.31
C ALA A 132 7.56 18.84 -16.22
N PRO A 133 6.88 17.89 -16.90
CA PRO A 133 7.23 16.47 -16.85
C PRO A 133 8.63 16.17 -17.41
N ASP A 134 9.08 16.96 -18.39
CA ASP A 134 10.28 16.70 -19.18
C ASP A 134 11.58 17.26 -18.56
N SER A 135 11.49 18.02 -17.46
CA SER A 135 12.64 18.75 -16.87
C SER A 135 13.53 17.91 -15.94
N GLY A 136 13.74 16.63 -16.23
CA GLY A 136 14.49 15.68 -15.40
C GLY A 136 13.62 14.79 -14.51
N ARG A 137 14.20 13.83 -13.79
CA ARG A 137 13.42 12.85 -13.00
C ARG A 137 13.24 13.27 -11.53
N LEU A 138 12.06 12.96 -11.01
CA LEU A 138 11.75 12.93 -9.59
C LEU A 138 11.53 11.47 -9.19
N PHE A 139 12.40 10.94 -8.34
CA PHE A 139 12.20 9.65 -7.70
C PHE A 139 11.23 9.85 -6.54
N ALA A 140 10.06 9.22 -6.63
CA ALA A 140 9.04 9.28 -5.60
C ALA A 140 8.60 7.86 -5.23
N SER A 141 8.74 7.49 -3.97
CA SER A 141 8.44 6.14 -3.48
C SER A 141 7.75 6.14 -2.12
N LEU A 142 6.89 5.14 -1.91
CA LEU A 142 6.35 4.78 -0.61
C LEU A 142 7.22 3.65 -0.08
N GLN A 143 7.72 3.81 1.14
CA GLN A 143 8.58 2.84 1.80
C GLN A 143 7.97 2.41 3.12
N HIS A 144 8.23 1.17 3.50
CA HIS A 144 7.78 0.55 4.74
C HIS A 144 8.99 0.08 5.56
N SER A 145 8.86 0.11 6.89
CA SER A 145 9.83 -0.44 7.84
C SER A 145 9.10 -1.29 8.87
N ASP A 146 9.54 -2.54 9.02
CA ASP A 146 8.97 -3.54 9.93
C ASP A 146 9.40 -3.29 11.40
N ASP A 147 10.61 -2.76 11.61
CA ASP A 147 11.26 -2.60 12.93
C ASP A 147 11.19 -1.15 13.48
N GLY A 148 10.32 -0.32 12.93
CA GLY A 148 10.15 1.07 13.37
C GLY A 148 11.07 2.07 12.66
N ARG A 149 11.27 3.26 13.25
CA ARG A 149 11.99 4.39 12.61
C ARG A 149 13.50 4.18 12.42
N ALA A 150 14.06 3.03 12.78
CA ALA A 150 15.48 2.75 12.56
C ALA A 150 15.82 2.85 11.06
N SER A 151 16.91 3.54 10.74
CA SER A 151 17.19 4.04 9.37
C SER A 151 17.53 2.94 8.34
N ALA A 152 17.74 1.68 8.73
CA ALA A 152 18.38 0.68 7.89
C ALA A 152 17.44 -0.20 7.05
N ASP A 153 16.17 -0.38 7.46
CA ASP A 153 15.32 -1.47 6.93
C ASP A 153 14.12 -1.00 6.08
N TRP A 154 14.26 0.19 5.47
CA TRP A 154 13.23 0.74 4.60
C TRP A 154 13.21 0.07 3.22
N HIS A 155 12.12 -0.60 2.87
CA HIS A 155 11.92 -1.19 1.55
C HIS A 155 10.80 -0.48 0.79
N THR A 156 10.95 -0.37 -0.54
CA THR A 156 9.95 0.30 -1.39
C THR A 156 8.76 -0.61 -1.63
N VAL A 157 7.56 -0.16 -1.27
CA VAL A 157 6.30 -0.89 -1.45
C VAL A 157 5.43 -0.31 -2.58
N ALA A 158 5.66 0.93 -2.99
CA ALA A 158 5.03 1.52 -4.16
C ALA A 158 5.89 2.64 -4.77
N THR A 159 5.72 2.87 -6.08
CA THR A 159 6.24 4.06 -6.76
C THR A 159 5.13 5.11 -6.85
N LEU A 160 5.44 6.37 -6.57
CA LEU A 160 4.49 7.47 -6.70
C LEU A 160 4.66 8.11 -8.08
N HIS A 161 3.73 7.81 -8.98
CA HIS A 161 3.70 8.41 -10.30
C HIS A 161 3.25 9.86 -10.23
N ALA A 162 3.98 10.75 -10.92
CA ALA A 162 3.69 12.17 -10.98
C ALA A 162 2.81 12.55 -12.19
N ASP A 163 1.78 11.75 -12.44
CA ASP A 163 0.89 11.82 -13.62
C ASP A 163 -0.39 12.64 -13.38
N GLY A 164 -0.54 13.22 -12.19
CA GLY A 164 -1.72 14.00 -11.80
C GLY A 164 -2.97 13.16 -11.54
N ARG A 165 -2.88 11.83 -11.59
CA ARG A 165 -4.01 10.93 -11.31
C ARG A 165 -4.02 10.51 -9.85
N PRO A 166 -5.19 10.16 -9.28
CA PRO A 166 -5.26 9.57 -7.96
C PRO A 166 -4.74 8.13 -7.99
N HIS A 167 -3.90 7.80 -7.02
CA HIS A 167 -3.36 6.46 -6.75
C HIS A 167 -3.67 6.07 -5.31
N GLN A 168 -3.71 4.77 -5.03
CA GLN A 168 -3.98 4.23 -3.71
C GLN A 168 -3.04 3.07 -3.38
N TYR A 169 -2.66 2.98 -2.11
CA TYR A 169 -1.96 1.84 -1.52
C TYR A 169 -2.62 1.45 -0.20
N THR A 170 -2.91 0.16 -0.02
CA THR A 170 -3.42 -0.38 1.24
C THR A 170 -2.29 -1.04 2.02
N ALA A 171 -2.10 -0.60 3.26
CA ALA A 171 -1.13 -1.16 4.19
C ALA A 171 -1.41 -2.64 4.43
N ARG A 172 -0.41 -3.48 4.14
CA ARG A 172 -0.46 -4.93 4.36
C ARG A 172 -0.07 -5.31 5.77
N ASP A 173 0.78 -4.49 6.38
CA ASP A 173 1.40 -4.70 7.67
C ASP A 173 1.29 -3.44 8.53
N ASN A 174 1.28 -3.63 9.85
CA ASN A 174 1.37 -2.55 10.81
C ASN A 174 2.80 -2.01 10.80
N GLY A 175 2.98 -0.70 10.75
CA GLY A 175 4.32 -0.14 10.82
C GLY A 175 4.41 1.32 10.47
N HIS A 176 5.64 1.77 10.25
CA HIS A 176 5.92 3.12 9.79
C HIS A 176 6.07 3.13 8.27
N TYR A 177 5.39 4.08 7.65
CA TYR A 177 5.46 4.32 6.23
C TYR A 177 6.04 5.70 5.98
N ARG A 178 6.86 5.83 4.94
CA ARG A 178 7.38 7.11 4.50
C ARG A 178 7.27 7.32 3.01
N LEU A 179 6.93 8.54 2.62
CA LEU A 179 7.00 8.99 1.24
C LEU A 179 8.31 9.72 1.04
N VAL A 180 9.11 9.26 0.10
CA VAL A 180 10.41 9.85 -0.23
C VAL A 180 10.29 10.51 -1.59
N PHE A 181 10.70 11.78 -1.67
CA PHE A 181 10.79 12.55 -2.91
C PHE A 181 12.21 13.07 -3.09
N GLN A 182 12.87 12.65 -4.15
CA GLN A 182 14.26 12.97 -4.42
C GLN A 182 14.47 13.22 -5.92
N PRO A 183 14.94 14.41 -6.34
CA PRO A 183 15.24 14.68 -7.75
C PRO A 183 16.57 14.02 -8.17
N GLU A 184 16.80 13.91 -9.47
CA GLU A 184 18.16 13.72 -10.00
C GLU A 184 19.07 14.90 -9.61
N LEU A 185 20.39 14.72 -9.66
CA LEU A 185 21.34 15.82 -9.47
C LEU A 185 21.18 16.87 -10.57
N GLY A 186 21.23 18.15 -10.17
CA GLY A 186 21.25 19.27 -11.10
C GLY A 186 19.92 19.60 -11.79
N VAL A 187 18.80 19.00 -11.37
CA VAL A 187 17.49 19.27 -11.99
C VAL A 187 16.60 20.15 -11.10
N SER A 188 15.81 21.03 -11.74
CA SER A 188 14.75 21.77 -11.05
C SER A 188 13.43 21.02 -11.17
N ILE A 189 12.77 20.81 -10.03
CA ILE A 189 11.47 20.12 -9.98
C ILE A 189 10.50 20.97 -9.16
N GLN A 190 9.34 21.23 -9.74
CA GLN A 190 8.16 21.72 -9.02
C GLN A 190 7.04 20.70 -9.16
N ALA A 191 6.57 20.19 -8.03
CA ALA A 191 5.47 19.24 -7.95
C ALA A 191 4.47 19.62 -6.86
N ARG A 192 3.23 19.15 -7.01
CA ARG A 192 2.17 19.27 -6.01
C ARG A 192 1.74 17.88 -5.57
N LEU A 193 1.76 17.66 -4.26
CA LEU A 193 1.25 16.46 -3.61
C LEU A 193 -0.05 16.80 -2.89
N ALA A 194 -1.10 16.04 -3.16
CA ALA A 194 -2.28 15.93 -2.32
C ALA A 194 -2.33 14.50 -1.79
N ILE A 195 -2.49 14.32 -0.49
CA ILE A 195 -2.51 13.00 0.14
C ILE A 195 -3.52 12.95 1.27
N VAL A 196 -4.16 11.79 1.42
CA VAL A 196 -5.08 11.47 2.51
C VAL A 196 -4.78 10.06 3.01
N ARG A 197 -5.12 9.81 4.28
CA ARG A 197 -5.06 8.48 4.90
C ARG A 197 -6.37 8.14 5.59
N GLY A 198 -6.74 6.87 5.59
CA GLY A 198 -8.03 6.39 6.11
C GLY A 198 -8.16 4.88 5.98
N GLY A 199 -9.38 4.36 6.03
CA GLY A 199 -9.68 2.95 5.78
C GLY A 199 -9.62 2.62 4.29
N SER A 200 -9.31 1.36 3.97
CA SER A 200 -9.34 0.86 2.59
C SER A 200 -10.74 0.43 2.12
N LEU A 201 -11.68 0.31 3.04
CA LEU A 201 -13.05 -0.13 2.81
C LEU A 201 -14.03 1.00 3.16
N PRO A 202 -15.19 1.07 2.49
CA PRO A 202 -16.27 1.93 2.96
C PRO A 202 -16.78 1.42 4.32
N PHE A 203 -17.34 2.33 5.11
CA PHE A 203 -18.03 1.96 6.35
C PHE A 203 -19.19 0.99 6.04
N PRO A 204 -19.41 -0.11 6.77
CA PRO A 204 -20.43 -1.10 6.38
C PRO A 204 -21.86 -0.69 6.73
N VAL A 205 -22.06 0.20 7.71
CA VAL A 205 -23.38 0.72 8.11
C VAL A 205 -23.65 2.06 7.40
N VAL A 206 -24.83 2.22 6.81
CA VAL A 206 -25.23 3.48 6.16
C VAL A 206 -25.45 4.54 7.22
N GLY A 207 -24.80 5.71 7.07
CA GLY A 207 -24.86 6.80 8.05
C GLY A 207 -24.05 6.58 9.33
N GLY A 208 -23.37 5.43 9.48
CA GLY A 208 -22.53 5.17 10.66
C GLY A 208 -21.17 5.87 10.61
N HIS A 209 -20.59 6.04 11.80
CA HIS A 209 -19.35 6.77 12.05
C HIS A 209 -18.35 5.96 12.88
N GLU A 210 -17.09 6.40 12.92
CA GLU A 210 -16.03 5.72 13.68
C GLU A 210 -16.33 5.63 15.17
N TYR A 211 -17.01 6.63 15.74
CA TYR A 211 -17.41 6.61 17.16
C TYR A 211 -18.52 5.60 17.48
N ASP A 212 -19.20 5.05 16.47
CA ASP A 212 -20.20 3.98 16.65
C ASP A 212 -19.55 2.60 16.80
N ILE A 213 -18.23 2.50 16.55
CA ILE A 213 -17.47 1.27 16.72
C ILE A 213 -17.21 1.05 18.22
N GLY A 214 -17.75 -0.03 18.75
CA GLY A 214 -17.47 -0.52 20.09
C GLY A 214 -17.14 -2.02 20.11
N GLY A 215 -17.01 -2.56 21.33
CA GLY A 215 -16.70 -3.97 21.54
C GLY A 215 -15.47 -4.43 20.75
N GLY A 216 -14.34 -3.71 20.82
CA GLY A 216 -13.21 -3.83 19.90
C GLY A 216 -12.65 -5.25 19.67
N PHE A 217 -11.88 -5.40 18.60
CA PHE A 217 -11.23 -6.66 18.26
C PHE A 217 -10.36 -7.19 19.42
N GLY A 218 -10.43 -8.50 19.68
CA GLY A 218 -9.66 -9.14 20.75
C GLY A 218 -10.25 -8.99 22.16
N ALA A 219 -11.28 -8.15 22.35
CA ALA A 219 -11.96 -7.96 23.64
C ALA A 219 -12.49 -9.29 24.20
N PRO A 220 -12.46 -9.49 25.54
CA PRO A 220 -12.97 -10.70 26.15
C PRO A 220 -14.48 -10.83 25.93
N ARG A 221 -14.92 -12.04 25.60
CA ARG A 221 -16.33 -12.42 25.44
C ARG A 221 -16.61 -13.66 26.26
N ASP A 222 -17.88 -13.84 26.63
CA ASP A 222 -18.39 -15.03 27.33
C ASP A 222 -17.60 -15.29 28.64
N GLY A 223 -17.38 -14.24 29.43
CA GLY A 223 -16.59 -14.31 30.68
C GLY A 223 -15.10 -14.55 30.47
N GLY A 224 -14.56 -14.20 29.30
CA GLY A 224 -13.13 -14.36 28.97
C GLY A 224 -12.79 -15.68 28.26
N LYS A 225 -13.77 -16.55 28.02
CA LYS A 225 -13.58 -17.83 27.32
C LYS A 225 -13.33 -17.66 25.82
N ARG A 226 -13.70 -16.51 25.25
CA ARG A 226 -13.53 -16.20 23.83
C ARG A 226 -12.97 -14.79 23.67
N ARG A 227 -12.27 -14.57 22.55
CA ARG A 227 -11.90 -13.23 22.07
C ARG A 227 -12.81 -12.78 20.96
N HIS A 228 -13.14 -11.50 20.94
CA HIS A 228 -13.93 -10.90 19.88
C HIS A 228 -13.18 -10.95 18.54
N LYS A 229 -13.82 -11.47 17.48
CA LYS A 229 -13.21 -11.69 16.16
C LYS A 229 -13.64 -10.66 15.10
N GLY A 230 -14.08 -9.50 15.56
CA GLY A 230 -14.56 -8.40 14.74
C GLY A 230 -14.65 -7.13 15.58
N VAL A 231 -15.51 -6.21 15.16
CA VAL A 231 -15.97 -5.07 15.93
C VAL A 231 -17.48 -4.98 15.87
N ASP A 232 -18.08 -4.35 16.87
CA ASP A 232 -19.52 -4.12 16.92
C ASP A 232 -19.78 -2.66 16.53
N ILE A 233 -20.63 -2.45 15.52
CA ILE A 233 -20.99 -1.11 15.04
C ILE A 233 -22.43 -0.86 15.46
N PHE A 234 -22.60 -0.02 16.47
CA PHE A 234 -23.92 0.28 17.04
C PHE A 234 -24.72 1.17 16.10
N ALA A 235 -25.97 0.79 15.89
CA ALA A 235 -26.93 1.53 15.09
C ALA A 235 -28.35 1.04 15.42
N ASP A 236 -29.34 1.86 15.08
CA ASP A 236 -30.74 1.49 15.25
C ASP A 236 -31.07 0.21 14.45
N ARG A 237 -32.03 -0.58 14.95
CA ARG A 237 -32.60 -1.69 14.19
C ARG A 237 -33.05 -1.19 12.81
N ASP A 238 -32.93 -2.04 11.82
CA ASP A 238 -33.30 -1.75 10.42
C ASP A 238 -32.43 -0.68 9.73
N THR A 239 -31.34 -0.24 10.36
CA THR A 239 -30.33 0.57 9.67
C THR A 239 -29.69 -0.26 8.55
N ALA A 240 -29.59 0.30 7.35
CA ALA A 240 -29.09 -0.42 6.18
C ALA A 240 -27.59 -0.77 6.30
N VAL A 241 -27.25 -2.00 5.91
CA VAL A 241 -25.88 -2.52 5.84
C VAL A 241 -25.49 -2.73 4.38
N ARG A 242 -24.33 -2.23 3.97
CA ARG A 242 -23.83 -2.28 2.60
C ARG A 242 -22.63 -3.19 2.42
N ALA A 243 -22.48 -3.73 1.22
CA ALA A 243 -21.32 -4.50 0.82
C ALA A 243 -20.07 -3.61 0.81
N VAL A 244 -19.01 -4.01 1.51
CA VAL A 244 -17.74 -3.26 1.55
C VAL A 244 -16.86 -3.43 0.31
N VAL A 245 -17.17 -4.43 -0.52
CA VAL A 245 -16.46 -4.75 -1.76
C VAL A 245 -17.45 -5.35 -2.75
N ASP A 246 -17.08 -5.35 -4.04
CA ASP A 246 -17.73 -6.21 -5.02
C ASP A 246 -17.51 -7.67 -4.62
N GLY A 247 -18.51 -8.52 -4.79
CA GLY A 247 -18.33 -9.92 -4.41
C GLY A 247 -19.58 -10.77 -4.50
N ARG A 248 -19.49 -11.96 -3.91
CA ARG A 248 -20.61 -12.89 -3.78
C ARG A 248 -20.96 -13.08 -2.31
N VAL A 249 -22.25 -12.99 -2.01
CA VAL A 249 -22.77 -13.19 -0.66
C VAL A 249 -23.11 -14.66 -0.39
N SER A 250 -22.96 -15.09 0.85
CA SER A 250 -23.50 -16.32 1.40
C SER A 250 -24.24 -15.97 2.69
N THR A 251 -25.54 -16.28 2.75
CA THR A 251 -26.38 -15.99 3.91
C THR A 251 -26.55 -17.23 4.78
N GLY A 252 -26.68 -17.07 6.09
CA GLY A 252 -26.99 -18.17 7.01
C GLY A 252 -27.76 -17.70 8.24
N ASN A 253 -28.41 -18.64 8.93
CA ASN A 253 -29.13 -18.40 10.17
C ASN A 253 -28.70 -19.42 11.23
N GLY A 254 -28.28 -18.95 12.41
CA GLY A 254 -28.03 -19.77 13.59
C GLY A 254 -26.65 -19.55 14.21
N GLY A 255 -26.35 -20.32 15.25
CA GLY A 255 -25.14 -20.17 16.05
C GLY A 255 -25.05 -18.81 16.73
N LEU A 256 -23.82 -18.38 17.05
CA LEU A 256 -23.60 -17.09 17.73
C LEU A 256 -24.03 -15.91 16.84
N GLY A 257 -23.84 -15.99 15.52
CA GLY A 257 -24.07 -14.88 14.60
C GLY A 257 -25.52 -14.57 14.28
N GLY A 258 -26.48 -15.46 14.59
CA GLY A 258 -27.88 -15.27 14.21
C GLY A 258 -28.04 -15.24 12.69
N HIS A 259 -28.70 -14.21 12.16
CA HIS A 259 -28.70 -13.91 10.73
C HIS A 259 -27.36 -13.28 10.34
N TYR A 260 -26.64 -13.94 9.43
CA TYR A 260 -25.33 -13.47 9.00
C TYR A 260 -25.11 -13.56 7.49
N ILE A 261 -24.18 -12.75 7.01
CA ILE A 261 -23.66 -12.75 5.65
C ILE A 261 -22.15 -12.93 5.68
N PHE A 262 -21.63 -13.84 4.85
CA PHE A 262 -20.25 -13.78 4.38
C PHE A 262 -20.21 -13.19 2.97
N LEU A 263 -19.41 -12.15 2.78
CA LEU A 263 -19.12 -11.56 1.47
C LEU A 263 -17.69 -11.93 1.07
N SER A 264 -17.53 -12.50 -0.12
CA SER A 264 -16.23 -12.85 -0.70
C SER A 264 -16.00 -12.09 -2.00
N SER A 265 -14.89 -11.38 -2.13
CA SER A 265 -14.50 -10.70 -3.37
C SER A 265 -14.00 -11.64 -4.46
N GLY A 266 -13.71 -12.90 -4.12
CA GLY A 266 -13.23 -13.91 -5.06
C GLY A 266 -12.94 -15.25 -4.40
N PHE A 267 -12.20 -16.11 -5.11
CA PHE A 267 -11.73 -17.41 -4.58
C PHE A 267 -10.55 -17.23 -3.61
N ILE A 268 -9.71 -16.23 -3.87
CA ILE A 268 -8.55 -15.88 -3.05
C ILE A 268 -8.77 -14.45 -2.55
N GLY A 269 -8.68 -14.24 -1.24
CA GLY A 269 -8.82 -12.91 -0.64
C GLY A 269 -9.47 -12.95 0.75
N PRO A 270 -9.64 -11.77 1.36
CA PRO A 270 -10.38 -11.65 2.60
C PRO A 270 -11.87 -11.97 2.40
N ARG A 271 -12.50 -12.52 3.43
CA ARG A 271 -13.95 -12.64 3.57
C ARG A 271 -14.44 -11.68 4.63
N PHE A 272 -15.57 -11.04 4.37
CA PHE A 272 -16.19 -10.07 5.26
C PHE A 272 -17.41 -10.69 5.90
N TYR A 273 -17.48 -10.64 7.22
CA TYR A 273 -18.55 -11.23 8.01
C TYR A 273 -19.44 -10.13 8.58
N TYR A 274 -20.75 -10.27 8.39
CA TYR A 274 -21.79 -9.37 8.88
C TYR A 274 -22.73 -10.23 9.71
N ALA A 275 -22.84 -10.00 11.01
CA ALA A 275 -23.67 -10.81 11.91
C ALA A 275 -24.66 -9.94 12.71
N HIS A 276 -25.56 -10.64 13.41
CA HIS A 276 -26.64 -10.07 14.20
C HIS A 276 -27.67 -9.31 13.38
N LEU A 277 -27.76 -9.58 12.06
CA LEU A 277 -28.68 -8.88 11.18
C LEU A 277 -30.14 -9.13 11.61
N ASP A 278 -31.01 -8.17 11.33
CA ASP A 278 -32.45 -8.35 11.50
C ASP A 278 -33.00 -9.18 10.33
N HIS A 279 -32.73 -8.75 9.10
CA HIS A 279 -33.10 -9.44 7.88
C HIS A 279 -32.13 -9.15 6.71
N PHE A 280 -32.20 -9.98 5.67
CA PHE A 280 -31.36 -9.87 4.47
C PHE A 280 -32.05 -9.02 3.39
N ALA A 281 -31.27 -8.21 2.66
CA ALA A 281 -31.73 -7.53 1.44
C ALA A 281 -31.43 -8.34 0.16
N VAL A 282 -30.67 -9.43 0.29
CA VAL A 282 -30.18 -10.26 -0.82
C VAL A 282 -30.33 -11.74 -0.50
N LYS A 283 -30.35 -12.58 -1.54
CA LYS A 283 -30.35 -14.05 -1.41
C LYS A 283 -28.93 -14.59 -1.38
N SER A 284 -28.71 -15.73 -0.72
CA SER A 284 -27.44 -16.45 -0.78
C SER A 284 -27.01 -16.70 -2.24
N GLY A 285 -25.73 -16.54 -2.53
CA GLY A 285 -25.17 -16.68 -3.88
C GLY A 285 -25.28 -15.43 -4.75
N THR A 286 -25.96 -14.37 -4.33
CA THR A 286 -26.08 -13.11 -5.11
C THR A 286 -24.70 -12.47 -5.33
N ARG A 287 -24.44 -11.97 -6.55
CA ARG A 287 -23.31 -11.06 -6.79
C ARG A 287 -23.76 -9.64 -6.46
N VAL A 288 -22.93 -8.91 -5.73
CA VAL A 288 -23.22 -7.55 -5.28
C VAL A 288 -22.05 -6.64 -5.60
N ASP A 289 -22.36 -5.38 -5.88
CA ASP A 289 -21.37 -4.33 -6.05
C ASP A 289 -21.07 -3.66 -4.69
N ALA A 290 -19.87 -3.12 -4.53
CA ALA A 290 -19.49 -2.33 -3.37
C ALA A 290 -20.50 -1.18 -3.20
N GLY A 291 -21.02 -1.04 -1.98
CA GLY A 291 -22.04 -0.04 -1.65
C GLY A 291 -23.49 -0.53 -1.78
N GLN A 292 -23.75 -1.67 -2.43
CA GLN A 292 -25.09 -2.25 -2.49
C GLN A 292 -25.58 -2.67 -1.10
N ILE A 293 -26.85 -2.40 -0.78
CA ILE A 293 -27.48 -2.85 0.48
C ILE A 293 -27.64 -4.38 0.44
N ILE A 294 -27.15 -5.05 1.50
CA ILE A 294 -27.15 -6.52 1.62
C ILE A 294 -27.93 -7.03 2.83
N GLY A 295 -28.23 -6.17 3.80
CA GLY A 295 -29.01 -6.53 4.97
C GLY A 295 -29.24 -5.33 5.86
N TYR A 296 -29.79 -5.60 7.04
CA TYR A 296 -30.18 -4.56 7.97
C TYR A 296 -29.76 -4.91 9.40
N VAL A 297 -29.36 -3.90 10.16
CA VAL A 297 -28.87 -4.02 11.54
C VAL A 297 -29.97 -4.61 12.42
N GLY A 298 -29.58 -5.54 13.31
CA GLY A 298 -30.49 -6.16 14.26
C GLY A 298 -29.78 -6.54 15.55
N ASN A 299 -30.30 -7.58 16.22
CA ASN A 299 -29.68 -8.20 17.38
C ASN A 299 -29.93 -9.72 17.43
N SER A 300 -29.97 -10.39 16.28
CA SER A 300 -30.18 -11.84 16.22
C SER A 300 -28.99 -12.64 16.76
N GLY A 301 -29.20 -13.92 17.07
CA GLY A 301 -28.14 -14.79 17.63
C GLY A 301 -27.84 -14.47 19.08
N ASN A 302 -26.56 -14.48 19.48
CA ASN A 302 -26.18 -14.22 20.87
C ASN A 302 -26.20 -12.73 21.26
N ALA A 303 -26.57 -11.84 20.35
CA ALA A 303 -26.85 -10.43 20.63
C ALA A 303 -28.29 -10.20 21.14
N ALA A 304 -29.14 -11.23 21.15
CA ALA A 304 -30.54 -11.12 21.52
C ALA A 304 -30.69 -10.60 22.96
N GLY A 305 -31.61 -9.65 23.15
CA GLY A 305 -31.83 -8.96 24.44
C GLY A 305 -30.83 -7.84 24.74
N GLY A 306 -29.80 -7.66 23.92
CA GLY A 306 -28.86 -6.54 23.99
C GLY A 306 -29.14 -5.42 22.97
N PRO A 307 -28.31 -4.35 22.98
CA PRO A 307 -28.37 -3.28 22.00
C PRO A 307 -28.18 -3.78 20.56
N THR A 308 -28.86 -3.14 19.61
CA THR A 308 -28.74 -3.45 18.19
C THR A 308 -27.39 -2.99 17.65
N HIS A 309 -26.75 -3.85 16.86
CA HIS A 309 -25.46 -3.58 16.26
C HIS A 309 -25.18 -4.52 15.09
N LEU A 310 -24.30 -4.09 14.20
CA LEU A 310 -23.66 -4.97 13.23
C LEU A 310 -22.37 -5.52 13.84
N HIS A 311 -22.25 -6.83 13.97
CA HIS A 311 -20.94 -7.45 14.13
C HIS A 311 -20.25 -7.53 12.77
N PHE A 312 -19.14 -6.79 12.62
CA PHE A 312 -18.35 -6.77 11.39
C PHE A 312 -16.98 -7.42 11.60
N GLY A 313 -16.63 -8.39 10.76
CA GLY A 313 -15.35 -9.11 10.84
C GLY A 313 -14.63 -9.21 9.50
N VAL A 314 -13.30 -9.21 9.53
CA VAL A 314 -12.44 -9.44 8.37
C VAL A 314 -11.63 -10.71 8.58
N TYR A 315 -11.79 -11.68 7.67
CA TYR A 315 -11.18 -13.00 7.75
C TYR A 315 -10.24 -13.23 6.58
N VAL A 316 -8.98 -13.54 6.88
CA VAL A 316 -7.95 -13.94 5.91
C VAL A 316 -7.59 -15.42 6.11
N ALA A 317 -6.70 -15.97 5.29
CA ALA A 317 -6.28 -17.38 5.39
C ALA A 317 -5.77 -17.76 6.80
N GLY A 318 -5.13 -16.83 7.52
CA GLY A 318 -4.65 -17.03 8.90
C GLY A 318 -5.66 -16.77 10.01
N GLY A 319 -6.93 -16.48 9.69
CA GLY A 319 -7.99 -16.20 10.66
C GLY A 319 -8.49 -14.77 10.64
N ALA A 320 -9.16 -14.37 11.73
CA ALA A 320 -9.71 -13.03 11.88
C ALA A 320 -8.61 -12.00 12.18
N ILE A 321 -8.71 -10.84 11.55
CA ILE A 321 -7.86 -9.67 11.81
C ILE A 321 -8.73 -8.50 12.26
N ASP A 322 -8.12 -7.51 12.92
CA ASP A 322 -8.83 -6.31 13.36
C ASP A 322 -9.43 -5.57 12.15
N PRO A 323 -10.77 -5.46 12.07
CA PRO A 323 -11.43 -4.79 10.96
C PRO A 323 -11.48 -3.26 11.12
N ALA A 324 -11.28 -2.71 12.33
CA ALA A 324 -11.45 -1.27 12.58
C ALA A 324 -10.57 -0.39 11.66
N PRO A 325 -9.27 -0.70 11.44
CA PRO A 325 -8.44 0.08 10.53
C PRO A 325 -8.93 0.09 9.08
N PHE A 326 -9.66 -0.94 8.64
CA PHE A 326 -10.15 -1.05 7.26
C PHE A 326 -11.30 -0.09 6.98
N ILE A 327 -12.11 0.22 7.99
CA ILE A 327 -13.36 0.98 7.83
C ILE A 327 -13.25 2.41 8.37
N ARG A 328 -12.03 2.90 8.63
CA ARG A 328 -11.83 4.31 9.02
C ARG A 328 -12.31 5.26 7.92
N PRO A 329 -12.92 6.41 8.27
CA PRO A 329 -13.30 7.41 7.28
C PRO A 329 -12.11 7.80 6.40
N MET A 330 -12.34 7.78 5.09
CA MET A 330 -11.35 8.19 4.09
C MET A 330 -11.72 9.60 3.61
N PRO A 331 -10.96 10.65 3.98
CA PRO A 331 -11.25 11.99 3.48
C PRO A 331 -11.13 12.06 1.95
N ASN A 332 -11.91 12.93 1.32
CA ASN A 332 -11.72 13.24 -0.09
C ASN A 332 -10.33 13.81 -0.34
N LEU A 333 -9.72 13.42 -1.46
CA LEU A 333 -8.47 14.03 -1.88
C LEU A 333 -8.70 15.54 -2.05
N PRO A 334 -7.77 16.39 -1.59
CA PRO A 334 -7.89 17.80 -1.83
C PRO A 334 -8.02 18.14 -3.34
N GLY A 335 -9.08 18.85 -3.70
CA GLY A 335 -9.40 19.23 -5.07
C GLY A 335 -10.09 18.14 -5.89
N ASP A 336 -10.63 17.12 -5.21
CA ASP A 336 -11.80 16.36 -5.67
C ASP A 336 -13.08 17.09 -5.22
#